data_AF-A0A7Z9WBG1-F1
#
_entry.id   AF-A0A7Z9WBG1-F1
#
_cell.length_a   1.000
_cell.length_b   1.000
_cell.length_c   1.000
_cell.angle_alpha   90.00
_cell.angle_beta   90.00
_cell.angle_gamma   90.00
#
_symmetry.space_group_name_H-M   'P 1'
#
loop_
_entity.id
_entity.type
_entity.pdbx_description
1 polymer ?
#
loop_
_entity_poly.entity_id
_entity_poly.type
_entity_poly.pdbx_seq_one_letter_code
_entity_poly.pdbx_strand_id
1 'polypeptide(L)'
;MDFRSFFGILPPRILYKDLSSAVESIPLPGKVTLLWPGKDASFLKVRVGEEVKTGQNLAKQKEMAFICPVTGQVDEIFTLPSIGRGEDLAVNIRTDQKDSYDTLFEPVEDFSKLKPMELRALIMEAGFDTLSSISSVPSTWPHVDCLIISALDMDPISCTNRQALQTSAQHLPDAVQLLSLATGASKCILAIPDDMMDQVPDSLPNGCMVASIANVYP
;
A
#
# COMPACT_ATOMS: atom_id res chain seq x y z
N MET A 1 2.70 24.57 -19.77
CA MET A 1 1.51 25.40 -19.49
C MET A 1 1.55 25.68 -18.00
N ASP A 2 2.01 26.87 -17.60
CA ASP A 2 2.12 27.26 -16.19
C ASP A 2 0.75 27.74 -15.72
N PHE A 3 0.04 26.92 -14.94
CA PHE A 3 -1.16 27.36 -14.25
C PHE A 3 -0.77 28.30 -13.12
N ARG A 4 -0.77 29.62 -13.41
CA ARG A 4 -0.67 30.65 -12.39
C ARG A 4 -2.05 30.81 -11.74
N SER A 5 -2.10 30.68 -10.41
CA SER A 5 -3.24 31.12 -9.59
C SER A 5 -3.60 32.57 -9.96
N PHE A 6 -4.90 32.90 -9.98
CA PHE A 6 -5.43 34.24 -10.27
C PHE A 6 -4.82 35.34 -9.37
N PHE A 7 -4.21 34.98 -8.24
CA PHE A 7 -3.57 35.91 -7.31
C PHE A 7 -2.05 35.86 -7.27
N GLY A 8 -1.36 35.01 -8.05
CA GLY A 8 0.08 35.09 -8.35
C GLY A 8 1.10 35.11 -7.18
N ILE A 9 0.63 35.08 -5.93
CA ILE A 9 1.45 35.31 -4.72
C ILE A 9 1.42 34.08 -3.80
N LEU A 10 0.34 33.28 -3.86
CA LEU A 10 0.17 32.07 -3.06
C LEU A 10 -0.25 30.89 -3.94
N PRO A 11 0.14 29.64 -3.58
CA PRO A 11 -0.35 28.46 -4.26
C PRO A 11 -1.89 28.40 -4.18
N PRO A 12 -2.57 28.01 -5.27
CA PRO A 12 -4.02 27.94 -5.30
C PRO A 12 -4.52 26.89 -4.31
N ARG A 13 -5.16 27.32 -3.22
CA ARG A 13 -5.77 26.40 -2.25
C ARG A 13 -7.20 26.11 -2.65
N ILE A 14 -7.48 24.84 -2.96
CA ILE A 14 -8.84 24.39 -3.19
C ILE A 14 -9.33 23.75 -1.89
N LEU A 15 -10.25 24.44 -1.22
CA LEU A 15 -11.04 23.83 -0.16
C LEU A 15 -12.04 22.91 -0.83
N TYR A 16 -12.08 21.65 -0.40
CA TYR A 16 -13.05 20.70 -0.88
C TYR A 16 -13.79 20.10 0.31
N LYS A 17 -15.04 19.75 0.05
CA LYS A 17 -15.87 18.99 0.98
C LYS A 17 -16.27 17.73 0.26
N ASP A 18 -16.11 16.60 0.94
CA ASP A 18 -16.49 15.32 0.39
C ASP A 18 -18.00 15.27 0.14
N LEU A 19 -18.38 14.71 -1.00
CA LEU A 19 -19.77 14.44 -1.36
C LEU A 19 -20.03 13.00 -0.96
N SER A 20 -20.69 12.79 0.18
CA SER A 20 -21.02 11.46 0.69
C SER A 20 -21.74 10.65 -0.40
N SER A 21 -21.01 9.74 -1.03
CA SER A 21 -21.53 8.85 -2.06
C SER A 21 -21.56 7.45 -1.49
N ALA A 22 -22.60 6.69 -1.81
CA ALA A 22 -22.66 5.30 -1.39
C ALA A 22 -21.49 4.53 -2.03
N VAL A 23 -20.81 3.72 -1.22
CA VAL A 23 -19.74 2.85 -1.73
C VAL A 23 -20.38 1.69 -2.47
N GLU A 24 -20.07 1.57 -3.75
CA GLU A 24 -20.51 0.46 -4.58
C GLU A 24 -19.44 -0.64 -4.58
N SER A 25 -19.89 -1.88 -4.47
CA SER A 25 -19.01 -3.04 -4.59
C SER A 25 -18.69 -3.29 -6.06
N ILE A 26 -17.40 -3.23 -6.41
CA ILE A 26 -16.91 -3.60 -7.73
C ILE A 26 -16.66 -5.12 -7.72
N PRO A 27 -17.30 -5.90 -8.61
CA PRO A 27 -17.06 -7.35 -8.67
C PRO A 27 -15.64 -7.64 -9.12
N LEU A 28 -15.11 -8.80 -8.70
CA LEU A 28 -13.79 -9.26 -9.14
C LEU A 28 -13.76 -9.35 -10.67
N PRO A 29 -12.82 -8.66 -11.35
CA PRO A 29 -12.73 -8.71 -12.80
C PRO A 29 -12.31 -10.10 -13.25
N GLY A 30 -12.86 -10.61 -14.37
CA GLY A 30 -12.51 -11.94 -14.91
C GLY A 30 -11.06 -12.07 -15.38
N LYS A 31 -10.34 -10.95 -15.51
CA LYS A 31 -8.94 -10.88 -15.91
C LYS A 31 -8.26 -9.70 -15.24
N VAL A 32 -7.04 -9.91 -14.76
CA VAL A 32 -6.15 -8.86 -14.26
C VAL A 32 -4.83 -8.88 -15.01
N THR A 33 -4.22 -7.72 -15.16
CA THR A 33 -2.88 -7.57 -15.74
C THR A 33 -1.97 -6.96 -14.68
N LEU A 34 -0.95 -7.71 -14.28
CA LEU A 34 0.06 -7.25 -13.33
C LEU A 34 1.27 -6.74 -14.09
N LEU A 35 1.79 -5.59 -13.69
CA LEU A 35 2.95 -4.96 -14.33
C LEU A 35 4.18 -5.05 -13.42
N TRP A 36 5.29 -5.50 -14.00
CA TRP A 36 6.59 -5.55 -13.34
C TRP A 36 7.61 -4.71 -14.11
N PRO A 37 8.41 -3.85 -13.43
CA PRO A 37 9.40 -3.03 -14.10
C PRO A 37 10.43 -3.83 -14.90
N GLY A 38 10.61 -3.46 -16.18
CA GLY A 38 11.57 -4.11 -17.09
C GLY A 38 10.98 -5.30 -17.85
N LYS A 39 11.70 -5.80 -18.86
CA LYS A 39 11.19 -6.76 -19.85
C LYS A 39 11.65 -8.22 -19.68
N ASP A 40 12.50 -8.47 -18.69
CA ASP A 40 13.14 -9.77 -18.54
C ASP A 40 12.23 -10.75 -17.80
N ALA A 41 11.65 -11.69 -18.53
CA ALA A 41 10.79 -12.73 -17.99
C ALA A 41 11.55 -13.83 -17.22
N SER A 42 12.89 -13.86 -17.25
CA SER A 42 13.68 -14.90 -16.56
C SER A 42 13.55 -14.86 -15.03
N PHE A 43 13.10 -13.74 -14.47
CA PHE A 43 12.82 -13.59 -13.04
C PHE A 43 11.48 -14.17 -12.61
N LEU A 44 10.59 -14.48 -13.55
CA LEU A 44 9.30 -15.08 -13.24
C LEU A 44 9.47 -16.54 -12.81
N LYS A 45 8.79 -16.89 -11.73
CA LYS A 45 8.70 -18.24 -11.18
C LYS A 45 7.51 -19.02 -11.76
N VAL A 46 6.71 -18.39 -12.61
CA VAL A 46 5.49 -18.93 -13.18
C VAL A 46 5.54 -18.96 -14.71
N ARG A 47 4.72 -19.82 -15.32
CA ARG A 47 4.58 -19.94 -16.78
C ARG A 47 3.13 -19.82 -17.22
N VAL A 48 2.93 -19.54 -18.51
CA VAL A 48 1.59 -19.58 -19.13
C VAL A 48 0.94 -20.95 -18.89
N GLY A 49 -0.32 -20.94 -18.44
CA GLY A 49 -1.10 -22.11 -18.07
C GLY A 49 -0.95 -22.54 -16.60
N GLU A 50 -0.07 -21.92 -15.83
CA GLU A 50 0.13 -22.25 -14.41
C GLU A 50 -0.95 -21.61 -13.53
N GLU A 51 -1.40 -22.36 -12.52
CA GLU A 51 -2.30 -21.84 -11.48
C GLU A 51 -1.51 -20.98 -10.49
N VAL A 52 -2.12 -19.87 -10.07
CA VAL A 52 -1.55 -18.94 -9.11
C VAL A 52 -2.53 -18.68 -7.97
N LYS A 53 -1.97 -18.48 -6.78
CA LYS A 53 -2.69 -18.20 -5.55
C LYS A 53 -2.65 -16.73 -5.18
N THR A 54 -3.64 -16.27 -4.43
CA THR A 54 -3.63 -14.95 -3.81
C THR A 54 -2.47 -14.87 -2.82
N GLY A 55 -1.59 -13.89 -3.00
CA GLY A 55 -0.37 -13.74 -2.22
C GLY A 55 0.86 -14.47 -2.77
N GLN A 56 0.75 -15.22 -3.88
CA GLN A 56 1.87 -15.96 -4.43
C GLN A 56 2.96 -15.03 -4.97
N ASN A 57 4.22 -15.30 -4.63
CA ASN A 57 5.38 -14.60 -5.18
C ASN A 57 5.67 -15.08 -6.62
N LEU A 58 5.36 -14.23 -7.60
CA LEU A 58 5.56 -14.47 -9.03
C LEU A 58 7.00 -14.20 -9.46
N ALA A 59 7.71 -13.29 -8.80
CA ALA A 59 9.12 -12.98 -9.02
C ALA A 59 9.72 -12.28 -7.80
N LYS A 60 11.04 -12.33 -7.67
CA LYS A 60 11.80 -11.53 -6.71
C LYS A 60 13.04 -10.96 -7.38
N GLN A 61 13.19 -9.64 -7.37
CA GLN A 61 14.41 -8.98 -7.84
C GLN A 61 14.91 -8.04 -6.75
N LYS A 62 16.13 -8.29 -6.26
CA LYS A 62 16.64 -7.66 -5.04
C LYS A 62 15.64 -7.86 -3.89
N GLU A 63 15.09 -6.78 -3.37
CA GLU A 63 14.20 -6.75 -2.22
C GLU A 63 12.76 -6.39 -2.61
N MET A 64 12.47 -6.31 -3.93
CA MET A 64 11.13 -6.13 -4.45
C MET A 64 10.51 -7.49 -4.76
N ALA A 65 9.32 -7.73 -4.22
CA ALA A 65 8.54 -8.94 -4.47
C ALA A 65 7.42 -8.64 -5.47
N PHE A 66 7.26 -9.48 -6.49
CA PHE A 66 6.13 -9.42 -7.41
C PHE A 66 5.04 -10.35 -6.88
N ILE A 67 4.04 -9.81 -6.18
CA ILE A 67 3.00 -10.60 -5.52
C ILE A 67 1.74 -10.65 -6.39
N CYS A 68 1.16 -11.85 -6.51
CA CYS A 68 -0.12 -12.07 -7.17
C CYS A 68 -1.27 -11.66 -6.25
N PRO A 69 -2.13 -10.69 -6.61
CA PRO A 69 -3.21 -10.23 -5.74
C PRO A 69 -4.48 -11.08 -5.87
N VAL A 70 -4.51 -12.07 -6.75
CA VAL A 70 -5.70 -12.87 -7.08
C VAL A 70 -5.36 -14.34 -7.23
N THR A 71 -6.37 -15.20 -7.04
CA THR A 71 -6.30 -16.60 -7.41
C THR A 71 -6.74 -16.77 -8.86
N GLY A 72 -6.07 -17.62 -9.63
CA GLY A 72 -6.40 -17.83 -11.04
C GLY A 72 -5.38 -18.62 -11.82
N GLN A 73 -5.32 -18.39 -13.12
CA GLN A 73 -4.37 -19.03 -14.03
C GLN A 73 -3.68 -17.99 -14.91
N VAL A 74 -2.37 -18.14 -15.10
CA VAL A 74 -1.59 -17.29 -15.99
C VAL A 74 -2.04 -17.54 -17.43
N ASP A 75 -2.68 -16.54 -18.03
CA ASP A 75 -3.22 -16.57 -19.39
C ASP A 75 -2.15 -16.20 -20.41
N GLU A 76 -1.33 -15.18 -20.11
CA GLU A 76 -0.34 -14.64 -21.03
C GLU A 76 0.79 -13.92 -20.29
N ILE A 77 2.00 -13.96 -20.84
CA ILE A 77 3.16 -13.18 -20.38
C ILE A 77 3.72 -12.43 -21.60
N PHE A 78 3.78 -11.12 -21.52
CA PHE A 78 4.14 -10.24 -22.64
C PHE A 78 4.76 -8.94 -22.12
N THR A 79 5.17 -8.03 -23.00
CA THR A 79 5.69 -6.70 -22.62
C THR A 79 4.73 -5.60 -23.03
N LEU A 80 4.66 -4.55 -22.21
CA LEU A 80 3.89 -3.34 -22.49
C LEU A 80 4.78 -2.11 -22.44
N PRO A 81 4.57 -1.11 -23.32
CA PRO A 81 5.23 0.17 -23.22
C PRO A 81 4.93 0.84 -21.87
N SER A 82 5.97 1.33 -21.21
CA SER A 82 5.88 1.98 -19.91
C SER A 82 6.39 3.41 -19.97
N ILE A 83 5.59 4.35 -19.44
CA ILE A 83 5.92 5.77 -19.46
C ILE A 83 7.17 5.99 -18.60
N GLY A 84 8.25 6.45 -19.24
CA GLY A 84 9.53 6.76 -18.58
C GLY A 84 10.40 5.55 -18.24
N ARG A 85 9.96 4.32 -18.50
CA ARG A 85 10.72 3.08 -18.22
C ARG A 85 10.98 2.19 -19.43
N GLY A 86 10.46 2.56 -20.60
CA GLY A 86 10.62 1.80 -21.83
C GLY A 86 9.57 0.70 -21.92
N GLU A 87 9.85 -0.47 -21.36
CA GLU A 87 8.94 -1.62 -21.37
C GLU A 87 8.84 -2.24 -19.97
N ASP A 88 7.62 -2.59 -19.56
CA ASP A 88 7.31 -3.36 -18.37
C ASP A 88 6.83 -4.77 -18.78
N LEU A 89 7.14 -5.77 -17.98
CA LEU A 89 6.67 -7.13 -18.12
C LEU A 89 5.23 -7.20 -17.60
N ALA A 90 4.34 -7.74 -18.41
CA ALA A 90 2.93 -7.88 -18.11
C ALA A 90 2.57 -9.35 -17.94
N VAL A 91 1.92 -9.67 -16.81
CA VAL A 91 1.38 -11.01 -16.52
C VAL A 91 -0.14 -10.91 -16.48
N ASN A 92 -0.78 -11.50 -17.47
CA ASN A 92 -2.23 -11.63 -17.54
C ASN A 92 -2.67 -12.85 -16.76
N ILE A 93 -3.64 -12.66 -15.86
CA ILE A 93 -4.20 -13.73 -15.04
C ILE A 93 -5.70 -13.75 -15.25
N ARG A 94 -6.22 -14.89 -15.68
CA ARG A 94 -7.65 -15.18 -15.66
C ARG A 94 -8.03 -15.53 -14.22
N THR A 95 -8.90 -14.73 -13.62
CA THR A 95 -9.25 -14.85 -12.21
C THR A 95 -10.21 -16.00 -11.96
N ASP A 96 -10.10 -16.62 -10.79
CA ASP A 96 -11.11 -17.50 -10.23
C ASP A 96 -11.99 -16.72 -9.23
N GLN A 97 -13.25 -17.12 -9.07
CA GLN A 97 -14.19 -16.51 -8.13
C GLN A 97 -13.92 -16.92 -6.67
N LYS A 98 -13.13 -17.97 -6.47
CA LYS A 98 -12.78 -18.48 -5.14
C LYS A 98 -11.30 -18.26 -4.86
N ASP A 99 -11.02 -17.57 -3.76
CA ASP A 99 -9.64 -17.39 -3.31
C ASP A 99 -9.04 -18.69 -2.74
N SER A 100 -7.78 -18.90 -3.09
CA SER A 100 -6.85 -19.81 -2.44
C SER A 100 -5.61 -19.00 -2.10
N TYR A 101 -5.34 -18.81 -0.81
CA TYR A 101 -4.19 -18.03 -0.34
C TYR A 101 -2.90 -18.85 -0.38
N ASP A 102 -1.80 -18.18 -0.69
CA ASP A 102 -0.44 -18.70 -0.49
C ASP A 102 -0.11 -18.74 1.01
N THR A 103 0.68 -19.73 1.43
CA THR A 103 1.11 -19.89 2.83
C THR A 103 1.96 -18.73 3.33
N LEU A 104 2.55 -17.94 2.44
CA LEU A 104 3.27 -16.70 2.81
C LEU A 104 2.35 -15.66 3.47
N PHE A 105 1.04 -15.75 3.31
CA PHE A 105 0.06 -14.84 3.90
C PHE A 105 -0.64 -15.41 5.14
N GLU A 106 -0.08 -16.46 5.76
CA GLU A 106 -0.57 -16.91 7.07
C GLU A 106 -0.40 -15.81 8.13
N PRO A 107 -1.44 -15.49 8.92
CA PRO A 107 -1.36 -14.45 9.93
C PRO A 107 -0.30 -14.77 10.99
N VAL A 108 0.52 -13.79 11.32
CA VAL A 108 1.38 -13.86 12.50
C VAL A 108 0.52 -13.57 13.73
N GLU A 109 0.23 -14.61 14.53
CA GLU A 109 -0.66 -14.49 15.70
C GLU A 109 -0.20 -13.42 16.71
N ASP A 110 1.11 -13.30 16.94
CA ASP A 110 1.67 -12.32 17.87
C ASP A 110 2.98 -11.73 17.33
N PHE A 111 2.83 -10.71 16.49
CA PHE A 111 3.96 -10.01 15.87
C PHE A 111 4.80 -9.22 16.90
N SER A 112 4.29 -8.98 18.12
CA SER A 112 5.00 -8.22 19.16
C SER A 112 6.25 -8.94 19.69
N LYS A 113 6.30 -10.27 19.50
CA LYS A 113 7.44 -11.13 19.88
C LYS A 113 8.55 -11.18 18.83
N LEU A 114 8.26 -10.73 17.61
CA LEU A 114 9.23 -10.76 16.52
C LEU A 114 10.25 -9.64 16.68
N LYS A 115 11.48 -9.91 16.24
CA LYS A 115 12.51 -8.87 16.20
C LYS A 115 12.19 -7.88 15.09
N PRO A 116 12.60 -6.60 15.23
CA PRO A 116 12.39 -5.59 14.19
C PRO A 116 12.84 -6.03 12.79
N MET A 117 13.98 -6.73 12.70
CA MET A 117 14.51 -7.24 11.43
C MET A 117 13.60 -8.31 10.79
N GLU A 118 12.99 -9.18 11.61
CA GLU A 118 12.08 -10.24 11.15
C GLU A 118 10.77 -9.60 10.64
N LEU A 119 10.24 -8.61 11.36
CA LEU A 119 9.07 -7.84 10.92
C LEU A 119 9.31 -7.13 9.59
N ARG A 120 10.48 -6.49 9.43
CA ARG A 120 10.85 -5.84 8.16
C ARG A 120 10.89 -6.83 7.01
N ALA A 121 11.50 -7.99 7.22
CA ALA A 121 11.56 -9.03 6.19
C ALA A 121 10.16 -9.50 5.79
N LEU A 122 9.27 -9.78 6.75
CA LEU A 122 7.89 -10.18 6.48
C LEU A 122 7.11 -9.12 5.70
N ILE A 123 7.21 -7.84 6.09
CA ILE A 123 6.54 -6.74 5.39
C ILE A 123 7.00 -6.65 3.93
N MET A 124 8.32 -6.74 3.69
CA MET A 124 8.88 -6.69 2.33
C MET A 124 8.54 -7.93 1.51
N GLU A 125 8.53 -9.12 2.13
CA GLU A 125 8.13 -10.38 1.47
C GLU A 125 6.66 -10.40 1.09
N ALA A 126 5.79 -9.77 1.87
CA ALA A 126 4.38 -9.56 1.55
C ALA A 126 4.17 -8.53 0.41
N GLY A 127 5.23 -7.91 -0.11
CA GLY A 127 5.17 -6.96 -1.22
C GLY A 127 4.78 -5.54 -0.82
N PHE A 128 4.77 -5.22 0.48
CA PHE A 128 4.55 -3.86 0.95
C PHE A 128 5.81 -3.01 0.75
N ASP A 129 5.79 -2.23 -0.33
CA ASP A 129 6.87 -1.31 -0.70
C ASP A 129 6.82 0.02 0.08
N THR A 130 5.80 0.23 0.92
CA THR A 130 5.58 1.50 1.65
C THR A 130 6.79 1.93 2.49
N LEU A 131 7.61 0.97 2.91
CA LEU A 131 8.80 1.20 3.73
C LEU A 131 10.11 1.18 2.95
N SER A 132 10.10 0.95 1.63
CA SER A 132 11.32 0.98 0.81
C SER A 132 11.93 2.37 0.67
N SER A 133 11.13 3.42 0.88
CA SER A 133 11.59 4.80 0.99
C SER A 133 12.59 5.01 2.14
N ILE A 134 12.55 4.15 3.17
CA ILE A 134 13.51 4.12 4.28
C ILE A 134 14.80 3.43 3.80
N SER A 135 14.67 2.20 3.32
CA SER A 135 15.74 1.45 2.66
C SER A 135 15.18 0.16 2.06
N SER A 136 15.72 -0.25 0.92
CA SER A 136 15.40 -1.54 0.33
C SER A 136 16.01 -2.71 1.10
N VAL A 137 16.99 -2.52 1.98
CA VAL A 137 17.62 -3.63 2.72
C VAL A 137 17.20 -3.55 4.20
N PRO A 138 16.44 -4.52 4.74
CA PRO A 138 15.92 -4.50 6.12
C PRO A 138 16.97 -4.21 7.21
N SER A 139 18.20 -4.71 7.03
CA SER A 139 19.29 -4.55 7.99
C SER A 139 19.93 -3.16 7.96
N THR A 140 19.69 -2.36 6.93
CA THR A 140 20.29 -1.02 6.76
C THR A 140 19.31 0.11 7.04
N TRP A 141 18.13 -0.18 7.61
CA TRP A 141 17.21 0.90 7.98
C TRP A 141 17.84 1.80 9.04
N PRO A 142 17.85 3.13 8.82
CA PRO A 142 18.30 4.07 9.83
C PRO A 142 17.38 4.03 11.05
N HIS A 143 17.86 4.62 12.15
CA HIS A 143 16.97 4.91 13.27
C HIS A 143 15.87 5.88 12.82
N VAL A 144 14.62 5.54 13.13
CA VAL A 144 13.46 6.39 12.86
C VAL A 144 12.98 6.92 14.21
N ASP A 145 13.07 8.22 14.44
CA ASP A 145 12.58 8.82 15.68
C ASP A 145 11.04 8.91 15.72
N CYS A 146 10.44 9.20 14.56
CA CYS A 146 9.03 9.52 14.42
C CYS A 146 8.46 8.94 13.13
N LEU A 147 7.37 8.18 13.26
CA LEU A 147 6.56 7.70 12.15
C LEU A 147 5.44 8.70 11.85
N ILE A 148 5.18 8.99 10.58
CA ILE A 148 4.01 9.76 10.16
C ILE A 148 3.14 8.85 9.30
N ILE A 149 1.91 8.62 9.73
CA ILE A 149 0.89 7.88 8.98
C ILE A 149 -0.13 8.90 8.49
N SER A 150 -0.25 9.05 7.18
CA SER A 150 -1.20 9.98 6.57
C SER A 150 -2.46 9.25 6.12
N ALA A 151 -3.60 9.61 6.71
CA ALA A 151 -4.93 9.25 6.22
C ALA A 151 -5.51 10.34 5.29
N LEU A 152 -4.69 11.27 4.83
CA LEU A 152 -5.10 12.36 3.93
C LEU A 152 -5.14 11.88 2.48
N ASP A 153 -6.19 12.24 1.75
CA ASP A 153 -6.22 12.13 0.30
C ASP A 153 -5.58 13.37 -0.33
N MET A 154 -4.52 13.14 -1.10
CA MET A 154 -3.74 14.20 -1.74
C MET A 154 -4.29 14.59 -3.11
N ASP A 155 -5.31 13.90 -3.62
CA ASP A 155 -5.96 14.15 -4.90
C ASP A 155 -7.46 14.42 -4.63
N PRO A 156 -8.06 15.54 -5.13
CA PRO A 156 -9.43 15.91 -4.83
C PRO A 156 -10.48 14.91 -5.35
N ILE A 157 -10.11 14.00 -6.25
CA ILE A 157 -11.00 12.92 -6.72
C ILE A 157 -10.70 11.56 -6.07
N SER A 158 -9.73 11.48 -5.16
CA SER A 158 -9.48 10.29 -4.34
C SER A 158 -10.19 10.39 -3.00
N CYS A 159 -10.82 9.29 -2.60
CA CYS A 159 -11.33 9.07 -1.24
C CYS A 159 -10.76 7.79 -0.63
N THR A 160 -9.63 7.31 -1.14
CA THR A 160 -9.07 5.99 -0.83
C THR A 160 -8.66 5.90 0.65
N ASN A 161 -7.91 6.89 1.15
CA ASN A 161 -7.42 6.87 2.52
C ASN A 161 -8.57 7.11 3.52
N ARG A 162 -9.51 7.98 3.16
CA ARG A 162 -10.77 8.15 3.90
C ARG A 162 -11.55 6.84 4.02
N GLN A 163 -11.77 6.15 2.90
CA GLN A 163 -12.52 4.89 2.90
C GLN A 163 -11.80 3.79 3.70
N ALA A 164 -10.47 3.71 3.58
CA ALA A 164 -9.66 2.79 4.37
C ALA A 164 -9.81 3.06 5.88
N LEU A 165 -9.78 4.33 6.29
CA LEU A 165 -9.97 4.73 7.68
C LEU A 165 -11.37 4.32 8.19
N GLN A 166 -12.43 4.59 7.43
CA GLN A 166 -13.81 4.23 7.84
C GLN A 166 -14.04 2.71 7.92
N THR A 167 -13.45 1.94 7.00
CA THR A 167 -13.71 0.48 6.93
C THR A 167 -12.78 -0.34 7.80
N SER A 168 -11.59 0.18 8.10
CA SER A 168 -10.50 -0.58 8.75
C SER A 168 -9.94 0.11 9.99
N ALA A 169 -10.62 1.11 10.55
CA ALA A 169 -10.21 1.83 11.77
C ALA A 169 -9.81 0.89 12.91
N GLN A 170 -10.53 -0.23 13.07
CA GLN A 170 -10.26 -1.24 14.09
C GLN A 170 -8.85 -1.85 14.01
N HIS A 171 -8.21 -1.83 12.84
CA HIS A 171 -6.87 -2.37 12.62
C HIS A 171 -5.76 -1.31 12.82
N LEU A 172 -6.11 -0.04 13.02
CA LEU A 172 -5.13 1.03 13.23
C LEU A 172 -4.19 0.78 14.42
N PRO A 173 -4.66 0.33 15.60
CA PRO A 173 -3.76 0.13 16.74
C PRO A 173 -2.67 -0.90 16.42
N ASP A 174 -3.05 -2.03 15.81
CA ASP A 174 -2.13 -3.09 15.41
C ASP A 174 -1.17 -2.62 14.32
N ALA A 175 -1.66 -1.88 13.32
CA ALA A 175 -0.84 -1.33 12.25
C ALA A 175 0.20 -0.33 12.77
N VAL A 176 -0.20 0.59 13.67
CA VAL A 176 0.72 1.54 14.32
C VAL A 176 1.77 0.78 15.12
N GLN A 177 1.36 -0.22 15.91
CA GLN A 177 2.28 -1.01 16.72
C GLN A 177 3.28 -1.78 15.87
N LEU A 178 2.80 -2.46 14.82
CA LEU A 178 3.62 -3.21 13.86
C LEU A 178 4.70 -2.30 13.24
N LEU A 179 4.30 -1.13 12.73
CA LEU A 179 5.20 -0.19 12.09
C LEU A 179 6.18 0.45 13.09
N SER A 180 5.75 0.77 14.30
CA SER A 180 6.63 1.25 15.37
C SER A 180 7.68 0.21 15.76
N LEU A 181 7.30 -1.06 15.89
CA LEU A 181 8.26 -2.14 16.19
C LEU A 181 9.22 -2.39 15.03
N ALA A 182 8.73 -2.39 13.78
CA ALA A 182 9.57 -2.57 12.61
C ALA A 182 10.59 -1.43 12.44
N THR A 183 10.16 -0.18 12.61
CA THR A 183 11.01 1.01 12.41
C THR A 183 11.86 1.37 13.63
N GLY A 184 11.43 0.99 14.84
CA GLY A 184 11.99 1.46 16.10
C GLY A 184 11.48 2.84 16.53
N ALA A 185 10.44 3.36 15.87
CA ALA A 185 9.89 4.68 16.17
C ALA A 185 9.22 4.73 17.55
N SER A 186 9.69 5.66 18.38
CA SER A 186 9.12 5.93 19.70
C SER A 186 7.93 6.90 19.66
N LYS A 187 7.77 7.62 18.55
CA LYS A 187 6.68 8.56 18.30
C LYS A 187 5.96 8.20 17.01
N CYS A 188 4.65 8.39 16.99
CA CYS A 188 3.84 8.26 15.80
C CYS A 188 2.91 9.47 15.70
N ILE A 189 2.76 10.02 14.49
CA ILE A 189 1.76 11.05 14.18
C ILE A 189 0.81 10.46 13.15
N LEU A 190 -0.46 10.32 13.53
CA LEU A 190 -1.53 9.94 12.63
C LEU A 190 -2.21 11.22 12.13
N ALA A 191 -1.93 11.61 10.89
CA ALA A 191 -2.51 12.79 10.26
C ALA A 191 -3.85 12.43 9.60
N ILE A 192 -4.94 13.05 10.05
CA ILE A 192 -6.31 12.70 9.68
C ILE A 192 -7.07 13.96 9.25
N PRO A 193 -7.98 13.85 8.27
CA PRO A 193 -8.93 14.93 7.97
C PRO A 193 -9.72 15.39 9.21
N ASP A 194 -9.88 16.70 9.39
CA ASP A 194 -10.61 17.28 10.53
C ASP A 194 -12.04 16.71 10.69
N ASP A 195 -12.68 16.37 9.56
CA ASP A 195 -14.04 15.84 9.51
C ASP A 195 -14.11 14.31 9.70
N MET A 196 -13.00 13.67 10.10
CA MET A 196 -12.89 12.23 10.31
C MET A 196 -12.31 11.83 11.68
N MET A 197 -12.16 12.80 12.59
CA MET A 197 -11.63 12.56 13.94
C MET A 197 -12.46 11.56 14.75
N ASP A 198 -13.75 11.42 14.44
CA ASP A 198 -14.67 10.45 15.03
C ASP A 198 -14.40 9.00 14.62
N GLN A 199 -13.64 8.78 13.56
CA GLN A 199 -13.28 7.44 13.06
C GLN A 199 -12.06 6.85 13.77
N VAL A 200 -11.37 7.64 14.60
CA VAL A 200 -10.17 7.19 15.30
C VAL A 200 -10.56 6.33 16.50
N PRO A 201 -9.97 5.14 16.67
CA PRO A 201 -10.19 4.36 17.89
C PRO A 201 -9.78 5.12 19.15
N ASP A 202 -10.52 4.92 20.25
CA ASP A 202 -10.26 5.55 21.55
C ASP A 202 -8.86 5.22 22.10
N SER A 203 -8.31 4.07 21.71
CA SER A 203 -6.99 3.59 22.15
C SER A 203 -6.05 3.42 20.97
N LEU A 204 -4.97 4.21 20.96
CA LEU A 204 -3.81 4.02 20.11
C LEU A 204 -2.57 3.64 20.96
N PRO A 205 -1.54 3.01 20.37
CA PRO A 205 -0.31 2.70 21.07
C PRO A 205 0.34 3.94 21.71
N ASN A 206 1.03 3.74 22.84
CA ASN A 206 1.72 4.81 23.55
C ASN A 206 2.71 5.56 22.63
N GLY A 207 2.69 6.89 22.69
CA GLY A 207 3.52 7.73 21.83
C GLY A 207 2.91 8.05 20.46
N CYS A 208 1.71 7.51 20.16
CA CYS A 208 0.93 7.94 19.01
C CYS A 208 0.10 9.20 19.33
N MET A 209 0.18 10.20 18.45
CA MET A 209 -0.58 11.44 18.52
C MET A 209 -1.42 11.57 17.26
N VAL A 210 -2.64 12.07 17.40
CA VAL A 210 -3.51 12.37 16.25
C VAL A 210 -3.36 13.84 15.90
N ALA A 211 -3.06 14.12 14.63
CA ALA A 211 -3.01 15.46 14.08
C ALA A 211 -4.20 15.67 13.14
N SER A 212 -5.09 16.57 13.54
CA SER A 212 -6.23 17.02 12.73
C SER A 212 -5.73 17.98 11.65
N ILE A 213 -6.00 17.67 10.39
CA ILE A 213 -5.57 18.45 9.22
C ILE A 213 -6.80 18.86 8.39
N ALA A 214 -6.88 20.13 8.04
CA ALA A 214 -7.94 20.64 7.17
C ALA A 214 -7.82 20.05 5.74
N ASN A 215 -8.96 19.73 5.12
CA ASN A 215 -9.04 19.27 3.72
C ASN A 215 -8.71 20.42 2.76
N VAL A 216 -7.42 20.57 2.46
CA VAL A 216 -6.89 21.60 1.57
C VAL A 216 -6.01 20.92 0.52
N TYR A 217 -6.40 21.03 -0.74
CA TYR A 217 -5.53 20.64 -1.84
C TYR A 217 -4.57 21.80 -2.16
N PRO A 218 -3.26 21.55 -2.31
CA PRO A 218 -2.24 22.57 -2.57
C PRO A 218 -2.30 23.21 -3.97
#